data_AF-A0A143HHG8-F1
#
_entry.id   AF-A0A143HHG8-F1
#
_cell.length_a   1.000
_cell.length_b   1.000
_cell.length_c   1.000
_cell.angle_alpha   90.00
_cell.angle_beta   90.00
_cell.angle_gamma   90.00
#
_symmetry.space_group_name_H-M   'P 1'
#
loop_
_entity.id
_entity.type
_entity.pdbx_description
1 polymer ?
#
loop_
_entity_poly.entity_id
_entity_poly.type
_entity_poly.pdbx_seq_one_letter_code
_entity_poly.pdbx_strand_id
1 'polypeptide(L)'
;MNQTAKGFFLVLTFILGITITMQVPVGAKTAYKTTKTQEVARIKTTSAKIYSNPTKLKSFKLAAKTRMSKTYEANSKTKIGKTTYYQLSQGKTKVGWLATKDITRHKRILQSTKKTTAYIAGTHNSYNMPWGTTKNKVSSLSSSRAKEFKAIRIEKIGSTLWYKGTLNNKTVWISQSALKTNPYTALNLRKPSNVTAKEMQNFLISKGKLPNNVLYKLAPTFVTLQKEAGINAQFMLAHAILETGWGSSTISQYKNNYFGYQAYDTCALTCAKYFPSGKAGLSAYAYKIYRDYLTSSGAYYNGPTLIGMNVRYATDPEWSDKIANLMAQMKSYSSSYYSKKTASKVVFKEPKEYNNVIPEGKPQPDQFLTMPDAIKAKVDVAEGAQIYSLPYVYSAQYGTYKKGKAITLKAYHTDVRDFTNTKGKMVRWYRIDYSGKQGWLRSDQIAVANLGFTNNRTALQNDKYTQVASVNKNALIKLVKKDNKYVTKTDKKKVKWYQIYKPGSTKKLWIKSSNLQMFN
;
A
#
# COMPACT_ATOMS: atom_id res chain seq x y z
N MET A 1 -87.63 -40.53 -6.82
CA MET A 1 -86.33 -39.82 -6.86
C MET A 1 -85.50 -40.46 -7.96
N ASN A 2 -85.38 -39.74 -9.07
CA ASN A 2 -84.93 -40.18 -10.38
C ASN A 2 -83.56 -39.57 -10.71
N GLN A 3 -82.68 -40.35 -11.34
CA GLN A 3 -82.10 -40.16 -12.69
C GLN A 3 -80.69 -40.78 -12.73
N THR A 4 -80.41 -41.91 -13.41
CA THR A 4 -80.42 -42.29 -14.85
C THR A 4 -79.29 -41.71 -15.72
N ALA A 5 -78.37 -42.62 -16.06
CA ALA A 5 -77.78 -42.97 -17.36
C ALA A 5 -77.64 -41.92 -18.48
N LYS A 6 -76.47 -41.93 -19.15
CA LYS A 6 -76.30 -41.47 -20.54
C LYS A 6 -75.41 -42.42 -21.34
N GLY A 7 -75.95 -42.86 -22.47
CA GLY A 7 -75.30 -43.69 -23.48
C GLY A 7 -74.77 -42.91 -24.69
N PHE A 8 -74.11 -43.66 -25.56
CA PHE A 8 -73.55 -43.32 -26.87
C PHE A 8 -74.60 -42.80 -27.87
N PHE A 9 -74.20 -41.90 -28.78
CA PHE A 9 -74.68 -41.94 -30.18
C PHE A 9 -73.69 -41.25 -31.14
N LEU A 10 -73.48 -41.92 -32.27
CA LEU A 10 -72.72 -41.55 -33.45
C LEU A 10 -73.63 -40.75 -34.39
N VAL A 11 -73.17 -39.66 -35.01
CA VAL A 11 -73.85 -39.05 -36.16
C VAL A 11 -72.83 -38.77 -37.27
N LEU A 12 -73.11 -39.34 -38.43
CA LEU A 12 -72.46 -39.11 -39.71
C LEU A 12 -73.37 -38.17 -40.53
N THR A 13 -72.83 -37.13 -41.17
CA THR A 13 -73.53 -36.41 -42.26
C THR A 13 -72.54 -35.92 -43.31
N PHE A 14 -72.97 -36.04 -44.56
CA PHE A 14 -72.21 -36.03 -45.82
C PHE A 14 -72.26 -34.65 -46.53
N ILE A 15 -71.19 -34.34 -47.30
CA ILE A 15 -71.09 -33.52 -48.55
C ILE A 15 -71.22 -31.98 -48.48
N LEU A 16 -70.17 -31.27 -48.92
CA LEU A 16 -70.09 -30.54 -50.22
C LEU A 16 -68.70 -29.89 -50.36
N GLY A 17 -67.76 -30.58 -51.01
CA GLY A 17 -66.46 -30.02 -51.34
C GLY A 17 -66.54 -29.16 -52.60
N ILE A 18 -66.85 -27.87 -52.45
CA ILE A 18 -66.70 -26.87 -53.51
C ILE A 18 -65.20 -26.62 -53.71
N THR A 19 -64.69 -26.93 -54.90
CA THR A 19 -63.40 -26.42 -55.37
C THR A 19 -63.48 -24.90 -55.53
N ILE A 20 -62.99 -24.16 -54.54
CA ILE A 20 -62.65 -22.75 -54.68
C ILE A 20 -61.14 -22.70 -54.95
N THR A 21 -60.77 -22.45 -56.21
CA THR A 21 -59.45 -21.95 -56.58
C THR A 21 -59.24 -20.57 -55.95
N MET A 22 -58.60 -20.53 -54.78
CA MET A 22 -58.08 -19.28 -54.23
C MET A 22 -56.73 -18.96 -54.87
N GLN A 23 -56.73 -17.96 -55.74
CA GLN A 23 -55.53 -17.22 -56.13
C GLN A 23 -54.83 -16.70 -54.88
N VAL A 24 -53.59 -17.13 -54.68
CA VAL A 24 -52.70 -16.61 -53.64
C VAL A 24 -52.21 -15.23 -54.06
N PRO A 25 -52.44 -14.16 -53.27
CA PRO A 25 -51.83 -12.87 -53.56
C PRO A 25 -50.32 -12.95 -53.27
N VAL A 26 -49.53 -12.69 -54.30
CA VAL A 26 -48.08 -12.47 -54.21
C VAL A 26 -47.85 -11.20 -53.38
N GLY A 27 -47.33 -11.36 -52.15
CA GLY A 27 -46.97 -10.19 -51.34
C GLY A 27 -46.81 -10.37 -49.83
N ALA A 28 -46.63 -11.57 -49.27
CA ALA A 28 -46.43 -11.71 -47.83
C ALA A 28 -45.01 -11.28 -47.41
N LYS A 29 -44.86 -10.08 -46.83
CA LYS A 29 -43.72 -9.75 -45.96
C LYS A 29 -43.76 -10.72 -44.77
N THR A 30 -43.01 -11.83 -44.81
CA THR A 30 -42.83 -12.71 -43.65
C THR A 30 -42.32 -11.90 -42.44
N ALA A 31 -43.20 -11.62 -41.50
CA ALA A 31 -42.88 -10.98 -40.23
C ALA A 31 -42.32 -12.05 -39.28
N TYR A 32 -41.09 -11.88 -38.81
CA TYR A 32 -40.49 -12.75 -37.81
C TYR A 32 -40.72 -12.19 -36.40
N LYS A 33 -41.06 -13.06 -35.45
CA LYS A 33 -41.26 -12.66 -34.05
C LYS A 33 -39.92 -12.31 -33.40
N THR A 34 -39.87 -11.19 -32.67
CA THR A 34 -38.68 -10.78 -31.92
C THR A 34 -38.94 -10.87 -30.42
N THR A 35 -37.88 -11.15 -29.66
CA THR A 35 -37.87 -11.13 -28.20
C THR A 35 -36.94 -10.03 -27.75
N LYS A 36 -37.37 -9.19 -26.80
CA LYS A 36 -36.52 -8.17 -26.19
C LYS A 36 -35.38 -8.82 -25.40
N THR A 37 -34.23 -8.17 -25.40
CA THR A 37 -33.07 -8.51 -24.57
C THR A 37 -32.40 -7.20 -24.12
N GLN A 38 -31.49 -7.26 -23.16
CA GLN A 38 -30.69 -6.12 -22.71
C GLN A 38 -29.23 -6.56 -22.68
N GLU A 39 -28.60 -6.56 -23.84
CA GLU A 39 -27.23 -7.03 -24.02
C GLU A 39 -26.38 -5.96 -24.72
N VAL A 40 -25.07 -6.08 -24.55
CA VAL A 40 -24.10 -5.46 -25.43
C VAL A 40 -23.42 -6.53 -26.26
N ALA A 41 -23.03 -6.19 -27.49
CA ALA A 41 -22.34 -7.12 -28.37
C ALA A 41 -21.22 -6.46 -29.17
N ARG A 42 -20.24 -7.28 -29.56
CA ARG A 42 -19.15 -6.93 -30.49
C ARG A 42 -19.10 -7.95 -31.62
N ILE A 43 -18.85 -7.48 -32.82
CA ILE A 43 -18.68 -8.34 -34.01
C ILE A 43 -17.28 -8.97 -33.96
N LYS A 44 -17.20 -10.29 -34.12
CA LYS A 44 -15.95 -11.07 -33.97
C LYS A 44 -15.02 -10.99 -35.18
N THR A 45 -15.56 -10.85 -36.38
CA THR A 45 -14.81 -11.01 -37.64
C THR A 45 -15.43 -10.18 -38.77
N THR A 46 -14.62 -9.82 -39.78
CA THR A 46 -15.09 -9.17 -41.02
C THR A 46 -15.94 -10.09 -41.89
N SER A 47 -15.80 -11.42 -41.75
CA SER A 47 -16.63 -12.40 -42.45
C SER A 47 -18.06 -12.52 -41.89
N ALA A 48 -18.36 -11.80 -40.81
CA ALA A 48 -19.69 -11.77 -40.22
C ALA A 48 -20.71 -11.15 -41.19
N LYS A 49 -21.83 -11.85 -41.38
CA LYS A 49 -22.91 -11.40 -42.26
C LYS A 49 -23.88 -10.52 -41.48
N ILE A 50 -24.11 -9.31 -41.99
CA ILE A 50 -25.03 -8.33 -41.41
C ILE A 50 -26.28 -8.28 -42.29
N TYR A 51 -27.40 -8.69 -41.73
CA TYR A 51 -28.69 -8.78 -42.42
C TYR A 51 -29.58 -7.59 -42.09
N SER A 52 -30.22 -6.97 -43.08
CA SER A 52 -31.28 -5.99 -42.84
C SER A 52 -32.54 -6.66 -42.26
N ASN A 53 -32.82 -7.88 -42.76
CA ASN A 53 -33.88 -8.78 -42.34
C ASN A 53 -33.31 -10.22 -42.17
N PRO A 54 -33.42 -10.84 -40.98
CA PRO A 54 -32.87 -12.16 -40.68
C PRO A 54 -33.60 -13.32 -41.38
N THR A 55 -34.76 -13.10 -42.02
CA THR A 55 -35.40 -14.13 -42.89
C THR A 55 -34.87 -14.10 -44.32
N LYS A 56 -34.20 -13.03 -44.75
CA LYS A 56 -33.66 -12.86 -46.12
C LYS A 56 -32.17 -13.18 -46.16
N LEU A 57 -31.80 -14.45 -45.93
CA LEU A 57 -30.40 -14.88 -45.74
C LEU A 57 -29.49 -14.72 -46.97
N LYS A 58 -30.05 -14.55 -48.18
CA LYS A 58 -29.29 -14.23 -49.40
C LYS A 58 -28.89 -12.75 -49.48
N SER A 59 -29.55 -11.86 -48.74
CA SER A 59 -29.30 -10.41 -48.75
C SER A 59 -28.55 -9.99 -47.49
N PHE A 60 -27.22 -9.87 -47.60
CA PHE A 60 -26.35 -9.45 -46.50
C PHE A 60 -25.24 -8.53 -46.97
N LYS A 61 -24.66 -7.81 -46.02
CA LYS A 61 -23.38 -7.11 -46.17
C LYS A 61 -22.37 -7.73 -45.23
N LEU A 62 -21.12 -7.87 -45.67
CA LEU A 62 -20.03 -8.29 -44.78
C LEU A 62 -19.69 -7.17 -43.79
N ALA A 63 -19.24 -7.55 -42.60
CA ALA A 63 -18.85 -6.59 -41.58
C ALA A 63 -17.54 -5.88 -41.96
N ALA A 64 -17.58 -4.55 -42.05
CA ALA A 64 -16.36 -3.77 -42.22
C ALA A 64 -15.45 -3.85 -40.98
N LYS A 65 -14.12 -3.77 -41.18
CA LYS A 65 -13.13 -3.73 -40.08
C LYS A 65 -13.41 -2.60 -39.07
N THR A 66 -13.99 -1.48 -39.52
CA THR A 66 -14.41 -0.35 -38.67
C THR A 66 -15.55 -0.68 -37.70
N ARG A 67 -16.32 -1.75 -37.98
CA ARG A 67 -17.38 -2.26 -37.11
C ARG A 67 -16.88 -3.34 -36.14
N MET A 68 -15.70 -3.91 -36.38
CA MET A 68 -15.06 -4.82 -35.44
C MET A 68 -14.62 -4.08 -34.19
N SER A 69 -14.59 -4.81 -33.07
CA SER A 69 -14.14 -4.29 -31.79
C SER A 69 -14.86 -3.01 -31.36
N LYS A 70 -16.03 -2.68 -31.91
CA LYS A 70 -16.92 -1.62 -31.42
C LYS A 70 -18.06 -2.28 -30.67
N THR A 71 -18.45 -1.71 -29.54
CA THR A 71 -19.56 -2.21 -28.75
C THR A 71 -20.87 -1.58 -29.21
N TYR A 72 -21.86 -2.44 -29.39
CA TYR A 72 -23.21 -2.14 -29.85
C TYR A 72 -24.23 -2.57 -28.82
N GLU A 73 -25.40 -1.93 -28.83
CA GLU A 73 -26.55 -2.46 -28.12
C GLU A 73 -27.11 -3.66 -28.87
N ALA A 74 -27.52 -4.70 -28.14
CA ALA A 74 -28.26 -5.82 -28.67
C ALA A 74 -29.55 -5.94 -27.85
N ASN A 75 -30.60 -5.24 -28.29
CA ASN A 75 -31.86 -5.11 -27.54
C ASN A 75 -32.98 -6.02 -28.03
N SER A 76 -32.78 -6.69 -29.16
CA SER A 76 -33.75 -7.62 -29.76
C SER A 76 -33.05 -8.85 -30.31
N LYS A 77 -33.68 -10.01 -30.14
CA LYS A 77 -33.25 -11.28 -30.73
C LYS A 77 -34.41 -12.00 -31.43
N THR A 78 -34.10 -12.87 -32.37
CA THR A 78 -35.08 -13.76 -33.02
C THR A 78 -34.42 -15.09 -33.37
N LYS A 79 -35.21 -16.14 -33.56
CA LYS A 79 -34.72 -17.46 -33.97
C LYS A 79 -35.23 -17.76 -35.37
N ILE A 80 -34.32 -17.96 -36.32
CA ILE A 80 -34.64 -18.35 -37.71
C ILE A 80 -34.02 -19.73 -37.93
N GLY A 81 -34.86 -20.74 -38.10
CA GLY A 81 -34.44 -22.14 -38.04
C GLY A 81 -33.78 -22.48 -36.70
N LYS A 82 -32.56 -23.04 -36.73
CA LYS A 82 -31.77 -23.36 -35.52
C LYS A 82 -30.91 -22.19 -35.02
N THR A 83 -30.83 -21.09 -35.77
CA THR A 83 -29.90 -19.99 -35.47
C THR A 83 -30.59 -18.81 -34.79
N THR A 84 -30.04 -18.36 -33.67
CA THR A 84 -30.45 -17.11 -33.01
C THR A 84 -29.72 -15.93 -33.64
N TYR A 85 -30.47 -14.91 -34.03
CA TYR A 85 -29.97 -13.64 -34.54
C TYR A 85 -30.24 -12.52 -33.55
N TYR A 86 -29.30 -11.60 -33.44
CA TYR A 86 -29.39 -10.41 -32.60
C TYR A 86 -29.36 -9.15 -33.45
N GLN A 87 -30.25 -8.20 -33.15
CA GLN A 87 -30.25 -6.90 -33.80
C GLN A 87 -29.30 -5.96 -33.06
N LEU A 88 -28.27 -5.48 -33.76
CA LEU A 88 -27.32 -4.52 -33.23
C LEU A 88 -27.74 -3.08 -33.59
N SER A 89 -27.53 -2.15 -32.67
CA SER A 89 -27.78 -0.71 -32.87
C SER A 89 -26.72 0.17 -32.18
N GLN A 90 -26.65 1.42 -32.60
CA GLN A 90 -25.94 2.51 -31.95
C GLN A 90 -26.93 3.66 -31.69
N GLY A 91 -27.43 3.74 -30.46
CA GLY A 91 -28.57 4.62 -30.17
C GLY A 91 -29.75 4.27 -31.07
N LYS A 92 -30.26 5.25 -31.81
CA LYS A 92 -31.39 5.08 -32.74
C LYS A 92 -30.99 4.39 -34.06
N THR A 93 -29.70 4.34 -34.39
CA THR A 93 -29.24 3.82 -35.68
C THR A 93 -29.11 2.30 -35.65
N LYS A 94 -29.92 1.61 -36.46
CA LYS A 94 -29.84 0.16 -36.64
C LYS A 94 -28.62 -0.21 -37.48
N VAL A 95 -27.84 -1.18 -36.99
CA VAL A 95 -26.66 -1.72 -37.69
C VAL A 95 -27.06 -2.91 -38.55
N GLY A 96 -27.91 -3.79 -38.01
CA GLY A 96 -28.42 -4.99 -38.67
C GLY A 96 -28.54 -6.18 -37.73
N TRP A 97 -28.97 -7.31 -38.26
CA TRP A 97 -29.08 -8.59 -37.57
C TRP A 97 -27.82 -9.43 -37.81
N LEU A 98 -27.30 -10.06 -36.77
CA LEU A 98 -26.13 -10.95 -36.86
C LEU A 98 -26.41 -12.26 -36.12
N ALA A 99 -25.88 -13.36 -36.64
CA ALA A 99 -25.98 -14.65 -35.99
C ALA A 99 -25.17 -14.68 -34.69
N THR A 100 -25.67 -15.39 -33.68
CA THR A 100 -25.03 -15.51 -32.35
C THR A 100 -23.56 -15.98 -32.43
N LYS A 101 -23.21 -16.81 -33.42
CA LYS A 101 -21.83 -17.29 -33.61
C LYS A 101 -20.86 -16.18 -33.99
N ASP A 102 -21.33 -15.15 -34.68
CA ASP A 102 -20.52 -14.06 -35.25
C ASP A 102 -20.31 -12.88 -34.27
N ILE A 103 -20.91 -12.96 -33.07
CA ILE A 103 -20.83 -11.92 -32.04
C ILE A 103 -20.38 -12.47 -30.69
N THR A 104 -19.65 -11.65 -29.94
CA THR A 104 -19.44 -11.84 -28.49
C THR A 104 -20.39 -10.91 -27.76
N ARG A 105 -21.03 -11.36 -26.69
CA ARG A 105 -22.10 -10.63 -26.02
C ARG A 105 -22.04 -10.77 -24.50
N HIS A 106 -22.55 -9.75 -23.81
CA HIS A 106 -22.75 -9.76 -22.37
C HIS A 106 -24.11 -9.17 -22.02
N LYS A 107 -24.77 -9.75 -21.00
CA LYS A 107 -25.95 -9.16 -20.38
C LYS A 107 -25.59 -7.83 -19.72
N ARG A 108 -26.51 -6.88 -19.81
CA ARG A 108 -26.49 -5.62 -19.06
C ARG A 108 -27.39 -5.81 -17.84
N ILE A 109 -26.78 -5.99 -16.68
CA ILE A 109 -27.53 -6.20 -15.44
C ILE A 109 -27.62 -4.85 -14.73
N LEU A 110 -28.83 -4.28 -14.63
CA LEU A 110 -29.04 -3.05 -13.86
C LEU A 110 -28.66 -3.29 -12.39
N GLN A 111 -27.86 -2.41 -11.83
CA GLN A 111 -27.48 -2.45 -10.40
C GLN A 111 -28.15 -1.33 -9.63
N SER A 112 -28.20 -0.12 -10.20
CA SER A 112 -28.83 1.03 -9.55
C SER A 112 -29.21 2.11 -10.56
N THR A 113 -30.27 2.85 -10.24
CA THR A 113 -30.67 4.12 -10.88
C THR A 113 -30.62 5.29 -9.90
N LYS A 114 -30.21 5.06 -8.65
CA LYS A 114 -30.04 6.12 -7.67
C LYS A 114 -28.87 7.01 -8.09
N LYS A 115 -29.05 8.33 -7.96
CA LYS A 115 -27.95 9.29 -8.20
C LYS A 115 -26.84 9.01 -7.18
N THR A 116 -25.61 8.86 -7.66
CA THR A 116 -24.45 8.59 -6.82
C THR A 116 -23.28 9.42 -7.30
N THR A 117 -22.60 10.07 -6.37
CA THR A 117 -21.39 10.83 -6.66
C THR A 117 -20.17 9.93 -6.51
N ALA A 118 -19.34 9.89 -7.55
CA ALA A 118 -18.00 9.33 -7.53
C ALA A 118 -17.00 10.38 -8.01
N TYR A 119 -15.70 10.08 -7.93
CA TYR A 119 -14.63 10.98 -8.34
C TYR A 119 -13.71 10.31 -9.35
N ILE A 120 -13.32 11.04 -10.38
CA ILE A 120 -12.53 10.49 -11.48
C ILE A 120 -11.08 10.31 -11.04
N ALA A 121 -10.56 9.08 -11.14
CA ALA A 121 -9.18 8.74 -10.77
C ALA A 121 -8.12 9.41 -11.67
N GLY A 122 -8.52 9.86 -12.86
CA GLY A 122 -7.62 10.41 -13.88
C GLY A 122 -6.89 9.34 -14.69
N THR A 123 -7.30 8.08 -14.58
CA THR A 123 -6.83 6.93 -15.37
C THR A 123 -7.91 6.50 -16.36
N HIS A 124 -7.54 5.76 -17.41
CA HIS A 124 -8.47 5.23 -18.42
C HIS A 124 -9.24 6.31 -19.22
N ASN A 125 -10.31 5.90 -19.90
CA ASN A 125 -11.12 6.73 -20.79
C ASN A 125 -12.60 6.64 -20.40
N SER A 126 -13.38 7.61 -20.88
CA SER A 126 -14.84 7.57 -20.91
C SER A 126 -15.33 7.01 -22.25
N TYR A 127 -16.52 6.42 -22.26
CA TYR A 127 -17.06 5.74 -23.44
C TYR A 127 -18.52 6.09 -23.72
N ASN A 128 -18.96 6.00 -24.97
CA ASN A 128 -20.37 6.20 -25.33
C ASN A 128 -21.24 4.95 -25.11
N MET A 129 -20.63 3.82 -24.76
CA MET A 129 -21.27 2.52 -24.49
C MET A 129 -20.52 1.83 -23.34
N PRO A 130 -21.19 1.15 -22.38
CA PRO A 130 -20.48 0.34 -21.40
C PRO A 130 -19.84 -0.86 -22.10
N TRP A 131 -18.80 -1.42 -21.50
CA TRP A 131 -17.92 -2.36 -22.18
C TRP A 131 -17.40 -1.75 -23.50
N GLY A 132 -17.11 -0.45 -23.51
CA GLY A 132 -16.58 0.26 -24.68
C GLY A 132 -15.13 -0.13 -24.96
N THR A 133 -14.72 -0.02 -26.23
CA THR A 133 -13.32 -0.09 -26.66
C THR A 133 -12.80 1.29 -27.05
N THR A 134 -11.59 1.35 -27.59
CA THR A 134 -11.06 2.55 -28.26
C THR A 134 -12.00 3.11 -29.33
N LYS A 135 -12.81 2.28 -30.00
CA LYS A 135 -13.83 2.70 -30.99
C LYS A 135 -15.10 3.30 -30.35
N ASN A 136 -15.25 3.18 -29.04
CA ASN A 136 -16.32 3.79 -28.25
C ASN A 136 -15.81 4.95 -27.37
N LYS A 137 -14.50 5.25 -27.42
CA LYS A 137 -13.88 6.30 -26.61
C LYS A 137 -14.54 7.65 -26.89
N VAL A 138 -14.92 8.35 -25.82
CA VAL A 138 -15.42 9.73 -25.88
C VAL A 138 -14.30 10.70 -25.51
N SER A 139 -13.59 10.45 -24.41
CA SER A 139 -12.47 11.27 -23.97
C SER A 139 -11.51 10.51 -23.04
N SER A 140 -10.27 11.01 -22.92
CA SER A 140 -9.39 10.62 -21.80
C SER A 140 -9.92 11.19 -20.49
N LEU A 141 -9.77 10.46 -19.39
CA LEU A 141 -10.15 10.92 -18.05
C LEU A 141 -9.05 11.73 -17.34
N SER A 142 -7.83 11.79 -17.90
CA SER A 142 -6.67 12.43 -17.27
C SER A 142 -6.90 13.89 -16.88
N SER A 143 -7.55 14.69 -17.74
CA SER A 143 -7.86 16.11 -17.49
C SER A 143 -9.03 16.33 -16.51
N SER A 144 -9.77 15.27 -16.20
CA SER A 144 -10.92 15.32 -15.29
C SER A 144 -10.58 14.72 -13.92
N ARG A 145 -9.29 14.53 -13.62
CA ARG A 145 -8.82 13.97 -12.35
C ARG A 145 -9.40 14.72 -11.14
N ALA A 146 -9.83 13.95 -10.13
CA ALA A 146 -10.47 14.41 -8.90
C ALA A 146 -11.75 15.25 -9.10
N LYS A 147 -12.28 15.35 -10.33
CA LYS A 147 -13.59 15.96 -10.57
C LYS A 147 -14.70 15.00 -10.17
N GLU A 148 -15.78 15.58 -9.69
CA GLU A 148 -17.00 14.88 -9.39
C GLU A 148 -17.62 14.29 -10.67
N PHE A 149 -18.07 13.05 -10.59
CA PHE A 149 -18.87 12.37 -11.60
C PHE A 149 -20.17 11.92 -10.95
N LYS A 150 -21.25 12.63 -11.28
CA LYS A 150 -22.61 12.32 -10.83
C LYS A 150 -23.17 11.21 -11.72
N ALA A 151 -23.04 9.97 -11.27
CA ALA A 151 -23.61 8.82 -11.93
C ALA A 151 -25.12 8.80 -11.69
N ILE A 152 -25.88 8.52 -12.75
CA ILE A 152 -27.35 8.40 -12.73
C ILE A 152 -27.82 6.96 -12.93
N ARG A 153 -26.89 6.06 -13.29
CA ARG A 153 -27.19 4.65 -13.54
C ARG A 153 -25.92 3.82 -13.45
N ILE A 154 -26.02 2.64 -12.86
CA ILE A 154 -24.93 1.67 -12.71
C ILE A 154 -25.39 0.35 -13.30
N GLU A 155 -24.57 -0.24 -14.15
CA GLU A 155 -24.82 -1.56 -14.75
C GLU A 155 -23.61 -2.46 -14.57
N LYS A 156 -23.86 -3.75 -14.36
CA LYS A 156 -22.86 -4.80 -14.39
C LYS A 156 -22.84 -5.44 -15.77
N ILE A 157 -21.67 -5.43 -16.42
CA ILE A 157 -21.44 -6.06 -17.71
C ILE A 157 -20.24 -7.00 -17.54
N GLY A 158 -20.51 -8.31 -17.64
CA GLY A 158 -19.53 -9.32 -17.23
C GLY A 158 -19.19 -9.17 -15.73
N SER A 159 -17.91 -9.04 -15.41
CA SER A 159 -17.43 -8.81 -14.04
C SER A 159 -17.31 -7.32 -13.66
N THR A 160 -17.48 -6.39 -14.61
CA THR A 160 -17.19 -4.96 -14.41
C THR A 160 -18.47 -4.15 -14.16
N LEU A 161 -18.43 -3.28 -13.14
CA LEU A 161 -19.43 -2.22 -12.97
C LEU A 161 -19.11 -1.01 -13.85
N TRP A 162 -20.13 -0.49 -14.52
CA TRP A 162 -20.09 0.66 -15.40
C TRP A 162 -21.07 1.72 -14.95
N TYR A 163 -20.60 2.95 -14.85
CA TYR A 163 -21.33 4.09 -14.32
C TYR A 163 -21.67 5.03 -15.47
N LYS A 164 -22.95 5.29 -15.69
CA LYS A 164 -23.45 6.26 -16.66
C LYS A 164 -23.67 7.61 -15.99
N GLY A 165 -23.21 8.67 -16.62
CA GLY A 165 -23.39 10.04 -16.14
C GLY A 165 -23.07 11.07 -17.23
N THR A 166 -22.97 12.33 -16.84
CA THR A 166 -22.60 13.42 -17.74
C THR A 166 -21.18 13.89 -17.44
N LEU A 167 -20.35 14.03 -18.48
CA LEU A 167 -19.01 14.61 -18.41
C LEU A 167 -18.82 15.54 -19.61
N ASN A 168 -18.46 16.80 -19.36
CA ASN A 168 -18.30 17.83 -20.40
C ASN A 168 -19.50 17.87 -21.37
N ASN A 169 -20.71 17.96 -20.82
CA ASN A 169 -21.99 17.98 -21.55
C ASN A 169 -22.29 16.74 -22.42
N LYS A 170 -21.52 15.65 -22.27
CA LYS A 170 -21.76 14.38 -22.97
C LYS A 170 -22.17 13.30 -21.99
N THR A 171 -23.16 12.49 -22.37
CA THR A 171 -23.46 11.26 -21.64
C THR A 171 -22.38 10.23 -21.90
N VAL A 172 -21.76 9.73 -20.83
CA VAL A 172 -20.65 8.77 -20.90
C VAL A 172 -20.83 7.62 -19.92
N TRP A 173 -20.11 6.54 -20.20
CA TRP A 173 -19.91 5.38 -19.34
C TRP A 173 -18.45 5.33 -18.89
N ILE A 174 -18.24 5.13 -17.59
CA ILE A 174 -16.92 5.00 -16.96
C ILE A 174 -16.92 3.69 -16.17
N SER A 175 -15.84 2.89 -16.29
CA SER A 175 -15.68 1.68 -15.49
C SER A 175 -15.38 2.03 -14.03
N GLN A 176 -15.81 1.19 -13.09
CA GLN A 176 -15.53 1.38 -11.65
C GLN A 176 -14.05 1.60 -11.36
N SER A 177 -13.15 0.92 -12.06
CA SER A 177 -11.69 1.06 -11.89
C SER A 177 -11.14 2.46 -12.15
N ALA A 178 -11.88 3.31 -12.87
CA ALA A 178 -11.52 4.70 -13.14
C ALA A 178 -12.21 5.69 -12.20
N LEU A 179 -12.96 5.19 -11.20
CA LEU A 179 -13.69 5.98 -10.22
C LEU A 179 -13.19 5.67 -8.80
N LYS A 180 -13.31 6.66 -7.93
CA LYS A 180 -12.95 6.62 -6.52
C LYS A 180 -14.05 7.25 -5.68
N THR A 181 -14.18 6.81 -4.44
CA THR A 181 -15.12 7.39 -3.46
C THR A 181 -14.52 8.59 -2.73
N ASN A 182 -13.19 8.64 -2.62
CA ASN A 182 -12.46 9.73 -1.98
C ASN A 182 -11.62 10.52 -3.02
N PRO A 183 -11.92 11.79 -3.28
CA PRO A 183 -11.23 12.59 -4.30
C PRO A 183 -9.76 12.88 -3.97
N TYR A 184 -9.37 12.82 -2.69
CA TYR A 184 -7.97 13.04 -2.29
C TYR A 184 -7.01 12.01 -2.92
N THR A 185 -7.49 10.80 -3.20
CA THR A 185 -6.71 9.75 -3.91
C THR A 185 -6.17 10.23 -5.26
N ALA A 186 -6.95 11.07 -5.94
CA ALA A 186 -6.68 11.60 -7.27
C ALA A 186 -6.25 13.08 -7.24
N LEU A 187 -6.20 13.72 -6.07
CA LEU A 187 -5.76 15.12 -5.97
C LEU A 187 -4.29 15.24 -6.40
N ASN A 188 -3.98 16.25 -7.23
CA ASN A 188 -2.60 16.67 -7.45
C ASN A 188 -2.02 17.24 -6.16
N LEU A 189 -1.10 16.51 -5.54
CA LEU A 189 -0.48 16.81 -4.25
C LEU A 189 0.45 18.04 -4.29
N ARG A 190 0.70 18.61 -5.48
CA ARG A 190 1.32 19.93 -5.64
C ARG A 190 0.33 21.09 -5.47
N LYS A 191 -0.97 20.82 -5.37
CA LYS A 191 -1.97 21.87 -5.03
C LYS A 191 -1.98 22.08 -3.51
N PRO A 192 -1.85 23.32 -3.03
CA PRO A 192 -1.89 23.60 -1.60
C PRO A 192 -3.26 23.25 -1.02
N SER A 193 -3.27 22.73 0.20
CA SER A 193 -4.46 22.62 1.05
C SER A 193 -4.74 23.94 1.76
N ASN A 194 -6.00 24.18 2.14
CA ASN A 194 -6.41 25.27 3.04
C ASN A 194 -6.57 24.81 4.49
N VAL A 195 -5.94 23.70 4.89
CA VAL A 195 -5.96 23.27 6.29
C VAL A 195 -5.01 24.17 7.09
N THR A 196 -5.44 24.59 8.27
CA THR A 196 -4.64 25.37 9.22
C THR A 196 -3.93 24.45 10.22
N ALA A 197 -2.87 24.95 10.86
CA ALA A 197 -2.21 24.22 11.94
C ALA A 197 -3.18 23.90 13.08
N LYS A 198 -4.12 24.81 13.39
CA LYS A 198 -5.15 24.59 14.41
C LYS A 198 -6.12 23.47 14.03
N GLU A 199 -6.57 23.41 12.78
CA GLU A 199 -7.41 22.30 12.29
C GLU A 199 -6.66 20.95 12.36
N MET A 200 -5.38 20.93 12.00
CA MET A 200 -4.53 19.73 12.15
C MET A 200 -4.41 19.30 13.62
N GLN A 201 -4.18 20.24 14.53
CA GLN A 201 -4.10 20.00 15.97
C GLN A 201 -5.42 19.50 16.55
N ASN A 202 -6.55 20.10 16.16
CA ASN A 202 -7.88 19.68 16.59
C ASN A 202 -8.19 18.25 16.09
N PHE A 203 -7.80 17.91 14.86
CA PHE A 203 -7.92 16.55 14.34
C PHE A 203 -7.07 15.55 15.15
N LEU A 204 -5.86 15.93 15.53
CA LEU A 204 -5.01 15.09 16.38
C LEU A 204 -5.62 14.91 17.78
N ILE A 205 -6.14 15.97 18.39
CA ILE A 205 -6.84 15.92 19.69
C ILE A 205 -8.06 14.99 19.61
N SER A 206 -8.88 15.07 18.55
CA SER A 206 -10.06 14.21 18.38
C SER A 206 -9.72 12.72 18.21
N LYS A 207 -8.43 12.40 18.01
CA LYS A 207 -7.88 11.04 17.96
C LYS A 207 -7.05 10.71 19.21
N GLY A 208 -7.20 11.47 20.29
CA GLY A 208 -6.51 11.28 21.56
C GLY A 208 -5.02 11.65 21.53
N LYS A 209 -4.57 12.45 20.56
CA LYS A 209 -3.17 12.90 20.43
C LYS A 209 -3.04 14.29 21.03
N LEU A 210 -2.70 14.31 22.32
CA LEU A 210 -2.58 15.50 23.17
C LEU A 210 -1.37 16.38 22.77
N PRO A 211 -1.25 17.62 23.31
CA PRO A 211 -0.18 18.55 22.91
C PRO A 211 1.26 18.07 23.09
N ASN A 212 1.50 17.06 23.93
CA ASN A 212 2.81 16.43 24.09
C ASN A 212 3.22 15.56 22.89
N ASN A 213 2.26 15.09 22.07
CA ASN A 213 2.48 14.28 20.88
C ASN A 213 3.35 15.01 19.84
N VAL A 214 4.25 14.27 19.19
CA VAL A 214 5.20 14.86 18.24
C VAL A 214 4.51 15.45 17.01
N LEU A 215 3.47 14.82 16.46
CA LEU A 215 2.76 15.34 15.29
C LEU A 215 1.92 16.57 15.64
N TYR A 216 1.42 16.67 16.87
CA TYR A 216 0.72 17.85 17.35
C TYR A 216 1.64 19.07 17.33
N LYS A 217 2.86 18.91 17.85
CA LYS A 217 3.89 19.95 17.87
C LYS A 217 4.35 20.35 16.46
N LEU A 218 4.28 19.42 15.50
CA LEU A 218 4.69 19.64 14.10
C LEU A 218 3.61 20.21 13.19
N ALA A 219 2.35 20.27 13.62
CA ALA A 219 1.25 20.79 12.80
C ALA A 219 1.58 22.15 12.13
N PRO A 220 2.17 23.15 12.82
CA PRO A 220 2.60 24.40 12.17
C PRO A 220 3.66 24.18 11.08
N THR A 221 4.60 23.26 11.28
CA THR A 221 5.68 22.97 10.34
C THR A 221 5.17 22.41 9.01
N PHE A 222 4.10 21.60 9.01
CA PHE A 222 3.50 21.11 7.76
C PHE A 222 2.94 22.25 6.90
N VAL A 223 2.32 23.25 7.52
CA VAL A 223 1.79 24.44 6.83
C VAL A 223 2.94 25.29 6.28
N THR A 224 4.02 25.46 7.06
CA THR A 224 5.25 26.13 6.60
C THR A 224 5.86 25.42 5.39
N LEU A 225 6.05 24.09 5.47
CA LEU A 225 6.64 23.31 4.38
C LEU A 225 5.75 23.25 3.13
N GLN A 226 4.43 23.38 3.26
CA GLN A 226 3.59 23.52 2.06
C GLN A 226 3.97 24.74 1.24
N LYS A 227 4.32 25.86 1.89
CA LYS A 227 4.78 27.07 1.22
C LYS A 227 6.19 26.86 0.63
N GLU A 228 7.10 26.29 1.42
CA GLU A 228 8.52 26.13 1.05
C GLU A 228 8.76 25.05 -0.01
N ALA A 229 8.05 23.92 0.04
CA ALA A 229 8.23 22.77 -0.85
C ALA A 229 7.13 22.66 -1.92
N GLY A 230 6.02 23.39 -1.78
CA GLY A 230 4.90 23.29 -2.71
C GLY A 230 4.20 21.94 -2.68
N ILE A 231 4.15 21.29 -1.51
CA ILE A 231 3.49 20.00 -1.28
C ILE A 231 2.30 20.22 -0.34
N ASN A 232 1.18 19.57 -0.62
CA ASN A 232 -0.05 19.66 0.17
C ASN A 232 0.17 19.27 1.66
N ALA A 233 -0.07 20.21 2.58
CA ALA A 233 0.16 20.04 4.03
C ALA A 233 -0.70 18.92 4.63
N GLN A 234 -1.98 18.88 4.24
CA GLN A 234 -2.93 17.86 4.69
C GLN A 234 -2.45 16.44 4.33
N PHE A 235 -1.88 16.28 3.14
CA PHE A 235 -1.25 15.03 2.72
C PHE A 235 -0.01 14.71 3.55
N MET A 236 0.90 15.67 3.74
CA MET A 236 2.14 15.42 4.49
C MET A 236 1.86 14.96 5.92
N LEU A 237 0.88 15.57 6.61
CA LEU A 237 0.46 15.12 7.94
C LEU A 237 -0.23 13.76 7.90
N ALA A 238 -1.17 13.53 6.98
CA ALA A 238 -1.84 12.23 6.85
C ALA A 238 -0.85 11.09 6.60
N HIS A 239 0.17 11.34 5.79
CA HIS A 239 1.26 10.40 5.55
C HIS A 239 2.11 10.19 6.80
N ALA A 240 2.55 11.25 7.47
CA ALA A 240 3.30 11.13 8.73
C ALA A 240 2.52 10.37 9.82
N ILE A 241 1.19 10.52 9.89
CA ILE A 241 0.34 9.75 10.82
C ILE A 241 0.46 8.25 10.55
N LEU A 242 0.35 7.83 9.29
CA LEU A 242 0.42 6.42 8.93
C LEU A 242 1.80 5.84 9.23
N GLU A 243 2.86 6.53 8.82
CA GLU A 243 4.25 6.05 8.89
C GLU A 243 4.82 6.00 10.32
N THR A 244 4.26 6.79 11.23
CA THR A 244 4.74 6.88 12.62
C THR A 244 3.81 6.23 13.64
N GLY A 245 2.69 5.66 13.21
CA GLY A 245 1.63 5.22 14.11
C GLY A 245 1.12 6.37 14.98
N TRP A 246 0.63 7.45 14.35
CA TRP A 246 0.16 8.66 15.02
C TRP A 246 1.22 9.39 15.88
N GLY A 247 2.48 9.35 15.47
CA GLY A 247 3.59 9.99 16.19
C GLY A 247 4.09 9.22 17.41
N SER A 248 3.77 7.93 17.53
CA SER A 248 4.18 7.09 18.67
C SER A 248 5.47 6.32 18.42
N SER A 249 5.93 6.18 17.18
CA SER A 249 7.20 5.53 16.85
C SER A 249 8.38 6.11 17.64
N THR A 250 9.18 5.26 18.29
CA THR A 250 10.41 5.66 18.99
C THR A 250 11.35 6.45 18.06
N ILE A 251 11.45 6.06 16.78
CA ILE A 251 12.27 6.78 15.80
C ILE A 251 11.78 8.22 15.63
N SER A 252 10.46 8.43 15.55
CA SER A 252 9.88 9.78 15.44
C SER A 252 10.12 10.64 16.68
N GLN A 253 10.07 10.03 17.87
CA GLN A 253 10.23 10.72 19.16
C GLN A 253 11.68 11.16 19.42
N TYR A 254 12.66 10.28 19.17
CA TYR A 254 14.06 10.52 19.51
C TYR A 254 14.89 11.10 18.36
N LYS A 255 14.49 10.85 17.11
CA LYS A 255 15.29 11.17 15.93
C LYS A 255 14.67 12.16 14.96
N ASN A 256 13.46 12.66 15.24
CA ASN A 256 12.69 13.50 14.31
C ASN A 256 12.61 12.88 12.90
N ASN A 257 12.58 11.55 12.82
CA ASN A 257 12.57 10.81 11.58
C ASN A 257 11.20 10.14 11.44
N TYR A 258 10.32 10.79 10.67
CA TYR A 258 8.90 10.43 10.60
C TYR A 258 8.57 9.42 9.50
N PHE A 259 9.57 9.00 8.72
CA PHE A 259 9.38 8.18 7.51
C PHE A 259 10.41 7.05 7.40
N GLY A 260 11.01 6.65 8.53
CA GLY A 260 11.90 5.49 8.60
C GLY A 260 13.19 5.61 7.79
N TYR A 261 13.73 6.82 7.57
CA TYR A 261 14.98 6.98 6.81
C TYR A 261 16.13 6.20 7.45
N GLN A 262 16.72 5.27 6.70
CA GLN A 262 17.81 4.40 7.14
C GLN A 262 17.44 3.47 8.32
N ALA A 263 16.15 3.23 8.55
CA ALA A 263 15.67 2.29 9.55
C ALA A 263 15.69 0.85 8.99
N TYR A 264 16.83 0.17 9.09
CA TYR A 264 16.99 -1.21 8.62
C TYR A 264 16.47 -2.22 9.64
N ASP A 265 15.87 -3.33 9.19
CA ASP A 265 15.28 -4.38 10.05
C ASP A 265 16.25 -4.98 11.09
N THR A 266 17.57 -4.91 10.83
CA THR A 266 18.60 -5.42 11.74
C THR A 266 18.98 -4.44 12.85
N CYS A 267 18.56 -3.18 12.77
CA CYS A 267 18.98 -2.09 13.66
C CYS A 267 18.07 -0.85 13.51
N ALA A 268 16.74 -1.02 13.47
CA ALA A 268 15.83 -0.01 12.94
C ALA A 268 15.97 1.35 13.62
N LEU A 269 16.14 1.38 14.94
CA LEU A 269 16.30 2.63 15.69
C LEU A 269 17.74 3.13 15.64
N THR A 270 18.71 2.24 15.79
CA THR A 270 20.14 2.55 15.80
C THR A 270 20.62 3.12 14.47
N CYS A 271 20.20 2.50 13.37
CA CYS A 271 20.58 2.86 12.02
C CYS A 271 19.78 4.03 11.46
N ALA A 272 18.56 4.28 11.95
CA ALA A 272 17.73 5.38 11.49
C ALA A 272 18.47 6.73 11.58
N LYS A 273 18.34 7.54 10.53
CA LYS A 273 18.86 8.91 10.50
C LYS A 273 18.30 9.73 11.66
N TYR A 274 19.15 10.59 12.22
CA TYR A 274 18.82 11.60 13.21
C TYR A 274 18.70 12.95 12.52
N PHE A 275 17.60 13.65 12.78
CA PHE A 275 17.41 15.03 12.36
C PHE A 275 17.39 15.95 13.60
N PRO A 276 18.12 17.07 13.60
CA PRO A 276 18.24 17.94 14.76
C PRO A 276 16.93 18.65 15.13
N SER A 277 15.99 18.75 14.20
CA SER A 277 14.66 19.30 14.42
C SER A 277 13.62 18.60 13.56
N GLY A 278 12.36 18.72 13.96
CA GLY A 278 11.27 18.21 13.14
C GLY A 278 11.15 18.86 11.77
N LYS A 279 11.51 20.14 11.64
CA LYS A 279 11.62 20.79 10.33
C LYS A 279 12.69 20.12 9.47
N ALA A 280 13.88 19.83 10.00
CA ALA A 280 14.93 19.15 9.25
C ALA A 280 14.48 17.77 8.75
N GLY A 281 13.82 16.97 9.60
CA GLY A 281 13.29 15.66 9.23
C GLY A 281 12.18 15.74 8.19
N LEU A 282 11.23 16.66 8.36
CA LEU A 282 10.15 16.87 7.38
C LEU A 282 10.67 17.45 6.06
N SER A 283 11.72 18.28 6.06
CA SER A 283 12.35 18.77 4.82
C SER A 283 13.02 17.63 4.05
N ALA A 284 13.75 16.73 4.72
CA ALA A 284 14.34 15.54 4.07
C ALA A 284 13.25 14.66 3.43
N TYR A 285 12.13 14.47 4.14
CA TYR A 285 10.96 13.81 3.58
C TYR A 285 10.36 14.54 2.37
N ALA A 286 10.06 15.83 2.53
CA ALA A 286 9.41 16.63 1.50
C ALA A 286 10.26 16.65 0.23
N TYR A 287 11.58 16.73 0.36
CA TYR A 287 12.50 16.68 -0.78
C TYR A 287 12.43 15.36 -1.54
N LYS A 288 12.47 14.22 -0.85
CA LYS A 288 12.35 12.91 -1.51
C LYS A 288 11.01 12.75 -2.21
N ILE A 289 9.90 13.13 -1.57
CA ILE A 289 8.57 13.07 -2.18
C ILE A 289 8.47 13.99 -3.40
N TYR A 290 8.92 15.24 -3.26
CA TYR A 290 8.94 16.20 -4.35
C TYR A 290 9.76 15.68 -5.55
N ARG A 291 11.00 15.26 -5.31
CA ARG A 291 11.97 14.85 -6.33
C ARG A 291 11.55 13.57 -7.02
N ASP A 292 11.25 12.52 -6.26
CA ASP A 292 11.11 11.17 -6.81
C ASP A 292 9.69 10.87 -7.30
N TYR A 293 8.67 11.48 -6.69
CA TYR A 293 7.26 11.08 -6.88
C TYR A 293 6.37 12.16 -7.49
N LEU A 294 6.61 13.44 -7.18
CA LEU A 294 5.72 14.53 -7.60
C LEU A 294 6.24 15.36 -8.78
N THR A 295 7.47 15.10 -9.22
CA THR A 295 8.10 15.76 -10.37
C THR A 295 8.20 14.78 -11.53
N SER A 296 7.91 15.22 -12.76
CA SER A 296 7.82 14.34 -13.94
C SER A 296 9.14 13.67 -14.33
N SER A 297 10.29 14.23 -13.93
CA SER A 297 11.62 13.63 -14.09
C SER A 297 12.02 12.70 -12.93
N GLY A 298 11.18 12.57 -11.90
CA GLY A 298 11.45 11.74 -10.74
C GLY A 298 11.47 10.24 -11.07
N ALA A 299 12.37 9.50 -10.44
CA ALA A 299 12.58 8.08 -10.71
C ALA A 299 11.33 7.19 -10.49
N TYR A 300 10.38 7.64 -9.66
CA TYR A 300 9.17 6.91 -9.31
C TYR A 300 7.87 7.61 -9.76
N TYR A 301 7.99 8.60 -10.64
CA TYR A 301 6.85 9.40 -11.08
C TYR A 301 5.83 8.57 -11.88
N ASN A 302 4.60 8.52 -11.37
CA ASN A 302 3.43 7.96 -12.07
C ASN A 302 2.23 8.93 -12.02
N GLY A 303 2.54 10.24 -11.92
CA GLY A 303 1.60 11.32 -11.67
C GLY A 303 1.65 11.80 -10.21
N PRO A 304 1.44 13.11 -9.95
CA PRO A 304 1.69 13.73 -8.66
C PRO A 304 0.52 13.53 -7.68
N THR A 305 0.00 12.31 -7.55
CA THR A 305 -1.20 11.99 -6.76
C THR A 305 -0.96 10.77 -5.89
N LEU A 306 -1.81 10.52 -4.88
CA LEU A 306 -1.69 9.33 -4.05
C LEU A 306 -1.75 8.03 -4.88
N ILE A 307 -2.65 7.95 -5.88
CA ILE A 307 -2.70 6.81 -6.81
C ILE A 307 -1.38 6.66 -7.59
N GLY A 308 -0.79 7.76 -8.06
CA GLY A 308 0.49 7.71 -8.79
C GLY A 308 1.63 7.28 -7.87
N MET A 309 1.68 7.82 -6.65
CA MET A 309 2.65 7.40 -5.65
C MET A 309 2.54 5.92 -5.33
N ASN A 310 1.32 5.38 -5.17
CA ASN A 310 1.13 3.99 -4.78
C ASN A 310 1.63 2.96 -5.81
N VAL A 311 1.94 3.38 -7.04
CA VAL A 311 2.56 2.48 -8.03
C VAL A 311 3.96 2.03 -7.59
N ARG A 312 4.68 2.87 -6.85
CA ARG A 312 6.09 2.63 -6.48
C ARG A 312 6.41 2.85 -5.00
N TYR A 313 5.51 3.48 -4.23
CA TYR A 313 5.75 3.82 -2.84
C TYR A 313 5.51 2.65 -1.88
N ALA A 314 4.42 1.90 -2.07
CA ALA A 314 4.02 0.83 -1.18
C ALA A 314 3.53 -0.39 -1.97
N THR A 315 3.72 -1.58 -1.38
CA THR A 315 3.13 -2.83 -1.89
C THR A 315 1.66 -2.98 -1.52
N ASP A 316 1.20 -2.23 -0.52
CA ASP A 316 -0.19 -2.22 -0.06
C ASP A 316 -1.10 -1.51 -1.10
N PRO A 317 -2.02 -2.23 -1.77
CA PRO A 317 -2.90 -1.64 -2.77
C PRO A 317 -3.86 -0.58 -2.19
N GLU A 318 -4.08 -0.59 -0.87
CA GLU A 318 -4.96 0.35 -0.17
C GLU A 318 -4.24 1.56 0.42
N TRP A 319 -2.90 1.64 0.31
CA TRP A 319 -2.12 2.73 0.91
C TRP A 319 -2.64 4.12 0.50
N SER A 320 -2.96 4.32 -0.79
CA SER A 320 -3.51 5.60 -1.26
C SER A 320 -4.85 5.95 -0.61
N ASP A 321 -5.69 4.94 -0.37
CA ASP A 321 -7.03 5.12 0.17
C ASP A 321 -6.94 5.37 1.69
N LYS A 322 -6.02 4.72 2.41
CA LYS A 322 -5.71 4.97 3.82
C LYS A 322 -5.28 6.42 4.06
N ILE A 323 -4.34 6.93 3.26
CA ILE A 323 -3.90 8.34 3.36
C ILE A 323 -5.05 9.29 3.01
N ALA A 324 -5.76 9.04 1.91
CA ALA A 324 -6.88 9.89 1.50
C ALA A 324 -7.98 9.95 2.58
N ASN A 325 -8.22 8.86 3.29
CA ASN A 325 -9.21 8.80 4.38
C ASN A 325 -8.77 9.61 5.60
N LEU A 326 -7.48 9.59 5.95
CA LEU A 326 -6.93 10.48 6.99
C LEU A 326 -7.05 11.95 6.57
N MET A 327 -6.76 12.26 5.30
CA MET A 327 -6.99 13.62 4.77
C MET A 327 -8.47 14.01 4.93
N ALA A 328 -9.41 13.21 4.43
CA ALA A 328 -10.84 13.52 4.49
C ALA A 328 -11.36 13.71 5.93
N GLN A 329 -10.88 12.92 6.89
CA GLN A 329 -11.22 13.08 8.32
C GLN A 329 -10.64 14.37 8.93
N MET A 330 -9.46 14.80 8.49
CA MET A 330 -8.85 16.04 8.95
C MET A 330 -9.58 17.27 8.43
N LYS A 331 -9.95 17.26 7.14
CA LYS A 331 -10.75 18.31 6.51
C LYS A 331 -11.39 17.76 5.23
N SER A 332 -12.70 17.94 5.11
CA SER A 332 -13.46 17.48 3.94
C SER A 332 -12.96 18.12 2.65
N TYR A 333 -12.98 17.35 1.56
CA TYR A 333 -12.57 17.83 0.25
C TYR A 333 -13.51 18.92 -0.28
N SER A 334 -12.94 20.03 -0.75
CA SER A 334 -13.70 21.10 -1.43
C SER A 334 -13.36 21.17 -2.91
N SER A 335 -14.26 20.71 -3.76
CA SER A 335 -14.14 20.78 -5.22
C SER A 335 -14.02 22.23 -5.72
N SER A 336 -14.78 23.16 -5.12
CA SER A 336 -14.75 24.59 -5.48
C SER A 336 -13.43 25.26 -5.09
N TYR A 337 -12.79 24.83 -4.00
CA TYR A 337 -11.46 25.28 -3.63
C TYR A 337 -10.39 24.75 -4.60
N TYR A 338 -10.30 23.42 -4.76
CA TYR A 338 -9.21 22.81 -5.54
C TYR A 338 -9.31 23.07 -7.04
N SER A 339 -10.50 23.33 -7.58
CA SER A 339 -10.68 23.73 -8.98
C SER A 339 -10.04 25.10 -9.28
N LYS A 340 -10.02 26.02 -8.31
CA LYS A 340 -9.39 27.35 -8.43
C LYS A 340 -7.90 27.36 -8.12
N LYS A 341 -7.36 26.29 -7.51
CA LYS A 341 -5.94 26.20 -7.16
C LYS A 341 -5.12 25.59 -8.29
N THR A 342 -4.00 26.24 -8.59
CA THR A 342 -2.95 25.75 -9.49
C THR A 342 -1.98 24.86 -8.73
N ALA A 343 -1.34 23.93 -9.45
CA ALA A 343 -0.25 23.14 -8.89
C ALA A 343 0.97 24.05 -8.68
N SER A 344 1.65 23.89 -7.55
CA SER A 344 2.88 24.61 -7.25
C SER A 344 3.97 24.31 -8.29
N LYS A 345 4.69 25.35 -8.70
CA LYS A 345 5.88 25.27 -9.56
C LYS A 345 7.19 25.37 -8.76
N VAL A 346 7.11 25.42 -7.43
CA VAL A 346 8.29 25.51 -6.56
C VAL A 346 9.25 24.38 -6.86
N VAL A 347 10.53 24.72 -7.01
CA VAL A 347 11.63 23.77 -7.06
C VAL A 347 12.22 23.68 -5.67
N PHE A 348 11.99 22.56 -5.00
CA PHE A 348 12.45 22.38 -3.63
C PHE A 348 13.88 21.86 -3.63
N LYS A 349 14.78 22.62 -2.99
CA LYS A 349 16.22 22.30 -2.96
C LYS A 349 16.51 21.14 -2.01
N GLU A 350 17.60 20.43 -2.28
CA GLU A 350 18.08 19.37 -1.42
C GLU A 350 18.44 19.91 -0.04
N PRO A 351 17.89 19.34 1.04
CA PRO A 351 18.23 19.75 2.39
C PRO A 351 19.60 19.19 2.80
N LYS A 352 20.15 19.74 3.88
CA LYS A 352 21.37 19.21 4.49
C LYS A 352 21.21 17.73 4.84
N GLU A 353 22.23 16.95 4.52
CA GLU A 353 22.33 15.55 4.93
C GLU A 353 22.79 15.40 6.38
N TYR A 354 22.23 14.40 7.07
CA TYR A 354 22.49 14.11 8.48
C TYR A 354 22.84 12.64 8.69
N ASN A 355 23.58 12.35 9.76
CA ASN A 355 23.94 11.00 10.17
C ASN A 355 22.86 10.37 11.09
N ASN A 356 23.12 9.17 11.60
CA ASN A 356 22.22 8.44 12.50
C ASN A 356 22.49 8.69 13.99
N VAL A 357 23.45 9.53 14.35
CA VAL A 357 23.90 9.72 15.72
C VAL A 357 23.02 10.74 16.44
N ILE A 358 22.42 10.33 17.56
CA ILE A 358 21.81 11.27 18.50
C ILE A 358 22.95 11.97 19.25
N PRO A 359 23.04 13.32 19.22
CA PRO A 359 24.09 14.08 19.89
C PRO A 359 24.17 13.80 21.39
N GLU A 360 25.35 13.97 21.96
CA GLU A 360 25.58 13.89 23.41
C GLU A 360 24.70 14.92 24.15
N GLY A 361 24.25 14.57 25.36
CA GLY A 361 23.34 15.39 26.16
C GLY A 361 21.87 15.35 25.73
N LYS A 362 21.52 14.74 24.57
CA LYS A 362 20.13 14.48 24.21
C LYS A 362 19.63 13.16 24.82
N PRO A 363 18.33 13.06 25.16
CA PRO A 363 17.74 11.81 25.63
C PRO A 363 18.01 10.67 24.64
N GLN A 364 18.46 9.54 25.16
CA GLN A 364 18.66 8.31 24.40
C GLN A 364 17.45 7.39 24.60
N PRO A 365 17.11 6.56 23.61
CA PRO A 365 16.05 5.57 23.76
C PRO A 365 16.48 4.40 24.65
N ASP A 366 15.52 3.68 25.25
CA ASP A 366 15.80 2.55 26.15
C ASP A 366 16.65 1.42 25.53
N GLN A 367 16.63 1.32 24.19
CA GLN A 367 17.45 0.36 23.46
C GLN A 367 18.94 0.74 23.49
N PHE A 368 19.30 1.99 23.76
CA PHE A 368 20.67 2.45 23.92
C PHE A 368 21.15 2.15 25.35
N LEU A 369 22.06 1.18 25.50
CA LEU A 369 22.57 0.77 26.80
C LEU A 369 24.05 1.10 26.92
N THR A 370 24.38 1.97 27.88
CA THR A 370 25.76 2.35 28.16
C THR A 370 26.55 1.17 28.73
N MET A 371 27.81 1.07 28.32
CA MET A 371 28.78 0.17 28.93
C MET A 371 29.46 0.89 30.10
N PRO A 372 29.70 0.23 31.24
CA PRO A 372 30.57 0.76 32.28
C PRO A 372 31.99 1.02 31.72
N ASP A 373 32.59 2.18 32.02
CA ASP A 373 33.92 2.58 31.50
C ASP A 373 35.05 1.61 31.90
N ALA A 374 34.85 0.80 32.95
CA ALA A 374 35.77 -0.24 33.37
C ALA A 374 35.86 -1.42 32.39
N ILE A 375 34.93 -1.56 31.45
CA ILE A 375 34.94 -2.64 30.45
C ILE A 375 35.84 -2.25 29.29
N LYS A 376 37.05 -2.81 29.31
CA LYS A 376 38.04 -2.67 28.25
C LYS A 376 38.13 -3.95 27.43
N ALA A 377 38.37 -3.77 26.13
CA ALA A 377 38.63 -4.81 25.17
C ALA A 377 40.04 -4.65 24.57
N LYS A 378 40.57 -5.72 23.98
CA LYS A 378 41.77 -5.65 23.14
C LYS A 378 41.48 -6.30 21.79
N VAL A 379 41.99 -5.74 20.70
CA VAL A 379 41.93 -6.40 19.38
C VAL A 379 42.71 -7.71 19.43
N ASP A 380 42.08 -8.82 19.05
CA ASP A 380 42.66 -10.17 19.19
C ASP A 380 42.73 -10.95 17.87
N VAL A 381 42.44 -10.29 16.76
CA VAL A 381 42.58 -10.86 15.41
C VAL A 381 43.82 -10.31 14.71
N ALA A 382 44.50 -11.13 13.91
CA ALA A 382 45.79 -10.81 13.29
C ALA A 382 45.66 -9.67 12.27
N GLU A 383 44.59 -9.70 11.49
CA GLU A 383 44.19 -8.73 10.47
C GLU A 383 43.73 -7.37 11.06
N GLY A 384 43.52 -7.30 12.38
CA GLY A 384 42.98 -6.12 13.05
C GLY A 384 41.45 -6.06 13.09
N ALA A 385 40.92 -5.18 13.94
CA ALA A 385 39.48 -4.99 14.09
C ALA A 385 38.98 -3.89 13.15
N GLN A 386 38.08 -4.25 12.24
CA GLN A 386 37.41 -3.29 11.34
C GLN A 386 36.38 -2.46 12.10
N ILE A 387 36.36 -1.16 11.83
CA ILE A 387 35.42 -0.21 12.44
C ILE A 387 34.41 0.24 11.39
N TYR A 388 33.13 0.04 11.70
CA TYR A 388 32.01 0.23 10.79
C TYR A 388 31.22 1.49 11.16
N SER A 389 30.63 2.13 10.15
CA SER A 389 29.75 3.30 10.31
C SER A 389 28.38 2.94 10.88
N LEU A 390 27.89 1.73 10.61
CA LEU A 390 26.66 1.16 11.16
C LEU A 390 26.93 -0.27 11.66
N PRO A 391 26.11 -0.83 12.57
CA PRO A 391 26.22 -2.22 13.00
C PRO A 391 25.67 -3.18 11.93
N TYR A 392 26.28 -3.14 10.75
CA TYR A 392 25.91 -3.90 9.57
C TYR A 392 27.17 -4.18 8.76
N VAL A 393 27.42 -5.45 8.43
CA VAL A 393 28.70 -5.90 7.86
C VAL A 393 29.02 -5.30 6.48
N TYR A 394 28.00 -4.85 5.74
CA TYR A 394 28.16 -4.18 4.44
C TYR A 394 28.15 -2.65 4.54
N SER A 395 28.16 -2.08 5.74
CA SER A 395 28.24 -0.63 5.92
C SER A 395 29.66 -0.12 5.65
N ALA A 396 29.77 1.19 5.36
CA ALA A 396 31.06 1.83 5.13
C ALA A 396 31.97 1.63 6.35
N GLN A 397 33.25 1.36 6.09
CA GLN A 397 34.28 1.19 7.11
C GLN A 397 35.02 2.51 7.31
N TYR A 398 35.22 2.90 8.57
CA TYR A 398 36.03 4.08 8.91
C TYR A 398 37.52 3.77 8.98
N GLY A 399 37.90 2.50 9.17
CA GLY A 399 39.28 2.05 9.23
C GLY A 399 39.43 0.81 10.11
N THR A 400 40.67 0.55 10.55
CA THR A 400 41.04 -0.67 11.26
C THR A 400 41.94 -0.35 12.45
N TYR A 401 41.68 -0.98 13.60
CA TYR A 401 42.63 -1.03 14.71
C TYR A 401 43.54 -2.25 14.61
N LYS A 402 44.84 -2.06 14.84
CA LYS A 402 45.83 -3.14 14.86
C LYS A 402 45.62 -4.08 16.05
N LYS A 403 46.08 -5.32 15.92
CA LYS A 403 46.12 -6.31 17.01
C LYS A 403 46.76 -5.73 18.28
N GLY A 404 46.19 -6.06 19.44
CA GLY A 404 46.65 -5.59 20.74
C GLY A 404 46.16 -4.20 21.15
N LYS A 405 45.56 -3.41 20.22
CA LYS A 405 44.99 -2.11 20.56
C LYS A 405 43.92 -2.26 21.65
N ALA A 406 44.10 -1.53 22.75
CA ALA A 406 43.09 -1.41 23.80
C ALA A 406 41.93 -0.50 23.33
N ILE A 407 40.71 -0.93 23.61
CA ILE A 407 39.47 -0.27 23.19
C ILE A 407 38.54 -0.15 24.39
N THR A 408 38.00 1.04 24.61
CA THR A 408 36.91 1.25 25.57
C THR A 408 35.58 1.02 24.87
N LEU A 409 34.80 0.04 25.31
CA LEU A 409 33.45 -0.19 24.80
C LEU A 409 32.52 0.85 25.42
N LYS A 410 31.78 1.61 24.61
CA LYS A 410 30.94 2.72 25.09
C LYS A 410 29.48 2.33 25.27
N ALA A 411 28.94 1.53 24.37
CA ALA A 411 27.55 1.10 24.45
C ALA A 411 27.31 -0.20 23.67
N TYR A 412 26.15 -0.80 23.90
CA TYR A 412 25.53 -1.79 23.05
C TYR A 412 24.04 -1.46 22.93
N HIS A 413 23.41 -1.94 21.87
CA HIS A 413 22.03 -1.57 21.57
C HIS A 413 21.17 -2.81 21.39
N THR A 414 19.99 -2.83 22.00
CA THR A 414 19.13 -4.02 22.00
C THR A 414 18.29 -4.20 20.74
N ASP A 415 18.16 -3.16 19.92
CA ASP A 415 17.55 -3.26 18.58
C ASP A 415 18.54 -3.76 17.52
N VAL A 416 19.83 -3.76 17.83
CA VAL A 416 20.87 -4.27 16.93
C VAL A 416 20.92 -5.78 17.03
N ARG A 417 20.68 -6.44 15.89
CA ARG A 417 20.62 -7.90 15.81
C ARG A 417 22.02 -8.52 15.93
N ASP A 418 22.16 -9.47 16.84
CA ASP A 418 23.29 -10.40 16.86
C ASP A 418 23.23 -11.33 15.64
N PHE A 419 24.38 -11.76 15.11
CA PHE A 419 24.42 -12.61 13.92
C PHE A 419 25.46 -13.71 14.05
N THR A 420 25.37 -14.75 13.22
CA THR A 420 26.37 -15.83 13.19
C THR A 420 27.37 -15.56 12.08
N ASN A 421 28.66 -15.56 12.39
CA ASN A 421 29.71 -15.37 11.38
C ASN A 421 29.98 -16.67 10.59
N THR A 422 30.87 -16.59 9.60
CA THR A 422 31.23 -17.72 8.72
C THR A 422 31.86 -18.90 9.46
N LYS A 423 32.35 -18.70 10.69
CA LYS A 423 32.92 -19.73 11.56
C LYS A 423 31.89 -20.33 12.52
N GLY A 424 30.60 -20.01 12.35
CA GLY A 424 29.52 -20.50 13.22
C GLY A 424 29.46 -19.83 14.60
N LYS A 425 30.26 -18.78 14.85
CA LYS A 425 30.25 -18.05 16.13
C LYS A 425 29.18 -16.96 16.13
N MET A 426 28.45 -16.85 17.23
CA MET A 426 27.55 -15.73 17.46
C MET A 426 28.34 -14.45 17.73
N VAL A 427 27.98 -13.36 17.07
CA VAL A 427 28.67 -12.09 17.08
C VAL A 427 27.72 -10.98 17.49
N ARG A 428 28.20 -10.11 18.36
CA ARG A 428 27.52 -8.89 18.79
C ARG A 428 28.27 -7.65 18.33
N TRP A 429 27.53 -6.58 18.15
CA TRP A 429 28.06 -5.25 17.86
C TRP A 429 28.24 -4.42 19.13
N TYR A 430 29.39 -3.77 19.25
CA TYR A 430 29.67 -2.78 20.28
C TYR A 430 29.96 -1.43 19.65
N ARG A 431 29.48 -0.38 20.32
CA ARG A 431 29.72 1.00 19.93
C ARG A 431 30.95 1.55 20.66
N ILE A 432 31.76 2.30 19.94
CA ILE A 432 32.99 2.93 20.42
C ILE A 432 33.12 4.37 19.93
N ASP A 433 34.03 5.12 20.54
CA ASP A 433 34.60 6.31 19.92
C ASP A 433 35.74 5.90 18.98
N TYR A 434 35.74 6.47 17.78
CA TYR A 434 36.75 6.28 16.75
C TYR A 434 37.04 7.61 16.08
N SER A 435 38.17 8.23 16.44
CA SER A 435 38.65 9.50 15.88
C SER A 435 37.60 10.62 16.00
N GLY A 436 36.96 10.75 17.17
CA GLY A 436 35.95 11.77 17.43
C GLY A 436 34.59 11.51 16.76
N LYS A 437 34.38 10.32 16.19
CA LYS A 437 33.12 9.86 15.63
C LYS A 437 32.70 8.55 16.29
N GLN A 438 31.41 8.26 16.24
CA GLN A 438 30.91 6.97 16.74
C GLN A 438 31.10 5.88 15.70
N GLY A 439 31.78 4.80 16.10
CA GLY A 439 32.01 3.62 15.28
C GLY A 439 31.45 2.35 15.92
N TRP A 440 31.35 1.30 15.11
CA TRP A 440 30.89 -0.03 15.51
C TRP A 440 31.99 -1.06 15.28
N LEU A 441 32.16 -1.97 16.22
CA LEU A 441 33.06 -3.11 16.10
C LEU A 441 32.35 -4.39 16.48
N ARG A 442 32.90 -5.51 16.03
CA ARG A 442 32.34 -6.83 16.26
C ARG A 442 33.05 -7.55 17.41
N SER A 443 32.29 -8.28 18.20
CA SER A 443 32.79 -9.02 19.36
C SER A 443 33.81 -10.11 18.97
N ASP A 444 33.71 -10.69 17.77
CA ASP A 444 34.65 -11.70 17.27
C ASP A 444 36.02 -11.13 16.84
N GLN A 445 36.20 -9.81 16.87
CA GLN A 445 37.47 -9.16 16.56
C GLN A 445 38.24 -8.72 17.80
N ILE A 446 37.66 -8.90 18.99
CA ILE A 446 38.20 -8.41 20.25
C ILE A 446 38.10 -9.44 21.36
N ALA A 447 39.06 -9.41 22.29
CA ALA A 447 38.98 -10.10 23.56
C ALA A 447 38.39 -9.16 24.62
N VAL A 448 37.28 -9.56 25.25
CA VAL A 448 36.68 -8.87 26.41
C VAL A 448 36.69 -9.77 27.63
N ALA A 449 37.28 -9.29 28.72
CA ALA A 449 37.30 -10.05 29.96
C ALA A 449 35.93 -10.05 30.66
N ASN A 450 35.47 -11.24 31.04
CA ASN A 450 34.40 -11.43 32.03
C ASN A 450 33.04 -10.84 31.65
N LEU A 451 32.73 -10.72 30.36
CA LEU A 451 31.48 -10.15 29.87
C LEU A 451 30.53 -11.23 29.34
N GLY A 452 29.28 -11.14 29.72
CA GLY A 452 28.17 -11.91 29.16
C GLY A 452 26.88 -11.11 29.18
N PHE A 453 25.82 -11.67 28.62
CA PHE A 453 24.51 -11.04 28.54
C PHE A 453 23.41 -12.06 28.84
N THR A 454 22.32 -11.61 29.44
CA THR A 454 21.14 -12.46 29.60
C THR A 454 20.42 -12.65 28.25
N ASN A 455 19.97 -13.86 27.93
CA ASN A 455 19.20 -14.13 26.70
C ASN A 455 17.67 -14.09 26.90
N ASN A 456 17.21 -14.04 28.15
CA ASN A 456 15.82 -13.95 28.60
C ASN A 456 15.74 -13.17 29.93
N ARG A 457 14.51 -12.84 30.38
CA ARG A 457 14.32 -12.35 31.76
C ARG A 457 14.63 -13.51 32.72
N THR A 458 15.58 -13.30 33.62
CA THR A 458 16.16 -14.38 34.41
C THR A 458 16.27 -14.05 35.88
N ALA A 459 15.91 -15.03 36.71
CA ALA A 459 16.13 -15.05 38.14
C ALA A 459 17.63 -15.23 38.46
N LEU A 460 18.15 -14.40 39.35
CA LEU A 460 19.47 -14.55 39.95
C LEU A 460 19.35 -15.22 41.31
N GLN A 461 20.25 -16.16 41.56
CA GLN A 461 20.18 -17.09 42.67
C GLN A 461 21.30 -16.85 43.68
N ASN A 462 21.03 -17.09 44.96
CA ASN A 462 22.06 -17.15 45.99
C ASN A 462 22.79 -18.53 45.97
N ASP A 463 23.69 -18.78 46.92
CA ASP A 463 24.43 -20.05 46.99
C ASP A 463 23.53 -21.27 47.22
N LYS A 464 22.38 -21.07 47.88
CA LYS A 464 21.36 -22.10 48.15
C LYS A 464 20.37 -22.31 47.00
N TYR A 465 20.61 -21.71 45.83
CA TYR A 465 19.68 -21.75 44.69
C TYR A 465 18.28 -21.21 45.00
N THR A 466 18.22 -20.19 45.88
CA THR A 466 17.02 -19.38 46.11
C THR A 466 17.10 -18.08 45.32
N GLN A 467 16.01 -17.73 44.63
CA GLN A 467 15.95 -16.50 43.84
C GLN A 467 15.99 -15.30 44.78
N VAL A 468 16.91 -14.37 44.52
CA VAL A 468 17.09 -13.15 45.32
C VAL A 468 17.05 -11.87 44.49
N ALA A 469 17.03 -11.98 43.16
CA ALA A 469 16.84 -10.88 42.23
C ALA A 469 16.37 -11.41 40.87
N SER A 470 15.95 -10.50 39.99
CA SER A 470 15.67 -10.80 38.58
C SER A 470 16.30 -9.74 37.70
N VAL A 471 16.70 -10.14 36.50
CA VAL A 471 17.33 -9.27 35.51
C VAL A 471 16.63 -9.46 34.16
N ASN A 472 16.43 -8.35 33.44
CA ASN A 472 15.78 -8.39 32.13
C ASN A 472 16.65 -9.07 31.07
N LYS A 473 16.05 -9.45 29.94
CA LYS A 473 16.76 -9.91 28.75
C LYS A 473 17.75 -8.84 28.26
N ASN A 474 18.85 -9.28 27.65
CA ASN A 474 19.93 -8.46 27.10
C ASN A 474 20.73 -7.66 28.13
N ALA A 475 20.51 -7.87 29.42
CA ALA A 475 21.26 -7.17 30.45
C ALA A 475 22.72 -7.62 30.47
N LEU A 476 23.60 -6.65 30.70
CA LEU A 476 25.03 -6.89 30.87
C LEU A 476 25.32 -7.63 32.18
N ILE A 477 26.13 -8.68 32.07
CA ILE A 477 26.54 -9.55 33.17
C ILE A 477 28.06 -9.59 33.26
N LYS A 478 28.60 -9.22 34.42
CA LYS A 478 30.02 -9.39 34.73
C LYS A 478 30.21 -10.74 35.43
N LEU A 479 30.92 -11.66 34.79
CA LEU A 479 31.24 -12.97 35.35
C LEU A 479 32.35 -12.88 36.40
N VAL A 480 32.29 -13.74 37.42
CA VAL A 480 33.40 -13.91 38.38
C VAL A 480 34.42 -14.89 37.78
N LYS A 481 35.69 -14.51 37.86
CA LYS A 481 36.82 -15.40 37.57
C LYS A 481 37.67 -15.64 38.81
N LYS A 482 38.24 -16.84 38.88
CA LYS A 482 39.30 -17.25 39.80
C LYS A 482 40.36 -17.97 38.95
N ASP A 483 41.63 -17.60 39.09
CA ASP A 483 42.75 -18.18 38.33
C ASP A 483 42.51 -18.17 36.81
N ASN A 484 42.02 -17.03 36.30
CA ASN A 484 41.62 -16.79 34.90
C ASN A 484 40.51 -17.71 34.33
N LYS A 485 39.90 -18.57 35.16
CA LYS A 485 38.77 -19.44 34.79
C LYS A 485 37.46 -18.90 35.37
N TYR A 486 36.35 -19.10 34.66
CA TYR A 486 35.03 -18.73 35.16
C TYR A 486 34.66 -19.59 36.36
N VAL A 487 34.18 -18.97 37.43
CA VAL A 487 33.67 -19.69 38.61
C VAL A 487 32.34 -20.32 38.23
N THR A 488 32.28 -21.65 38.26
CA THR A 488 31.09 -22.42 37.90
C THR A 488 30.78 -23.49 38.93
N LYS A 489 29.50 -23.89 39.00
CA LYS A 489 29.06 -25.06 39.76
C LYS A 489 27.98 -25.81 38.99
N THR A 490 27.78 -27.07 39.33
CA THR A 490 26.73 -27.91 38.76
C THR A 490 25.80 -28.34 39.87
N ASP A 491 24.49 -28.19 39.68
CA ASP A 491 23.50 -28.62 40.68
C ASP A 491 23.17 -30.12 40.57
N LYS A 492 22.35 -30.63 41.50
CA LYS A 492 21.91 -32.03 41.52
C LYS A 492 21.15 -32.45 40.25
N LYS A 493 20.63 -31.50 39.46
CA LYS A 493 19.94 -31.73 38.19
C LYS A 493 20.88 -31.61 36.99
N LYS A 494 22.20 -31.61 37.21
CA LYS A 494 23.25 -31.43 36.20
C LYS A 494 23.18 -30.10 35.44
N VAL A 495 22.52 -29.09 36.00
CA VAL A 495 22.49 -27.74 35.39
C VAL A 495 23.77 -27.01 35.74
N LYS A 496 24.44 -26.43 34.74
CA LYS A 496 25.63 -25.59 34.93
C LYS A 496 25.23 -24.17 35.32
N TRP A 497 25.91 -23.63 36.30
CA TRP A 497 25.73 -22.27 36.83
C TRP A 497 27.04 -21.49 36.76
N TYR A 498 26.95 -20.21 36.42
CA TYR A 498 28.06 -19.25 36.45
C TYR A 498 27.88 -18.31 37.63
N GLN A 499 28.96 -18.04 38.37
CA GLN A 499 28.98 -16.98 39.37
C GLN A 499 29.17 -15.64 38.68
N ILE A 500 28.38 -14.65 39.08
CA ILE A 500 28.33 -13.32 38.50
C ILE A 500 28.33 -12.26 39.60
N TYR A 501 28.67 -11.03 39.24
CA TYR A 501 28.33 -9.87 40.05
C TYR A 501 26.90 -9.42 39.72
N LYS A 502 26.07 -9.18 40.73
CA LYS A 502 24.74 -8.58 40.55
C LYS A 502 24.91 -7.26 39.79
N PRO A 503 24.16 -6.99 38.71
CA PRO A 503 24.27 -5.73 37.98
C PRO A 503 24.18 -4.52 38.92
N GLY A 504 25.13 -3.59 38.78
CA GLY A 504 25.24 -2.39 39.62
C GLY A 504 25.73 -2.65 41.06
N SER A 505 26.24 -3.83 41.38
CA SER A 505 26.67 -4.21 42.73
C SER A 505 27.90 -5.12 42.71
N THR A 506 28.62 -5.17 43.83
CA THR A 506 29.72 -6.12 44.06
C THR A 506 29.23 -7.46 44.63
N LYS A 507 27.93 -7.60 44.93
CA LYS A 507 27.35 -8.84 45.46
C LYS A 507 27.44 -9.97 44.43
N LYS A 508 28.02 -11.11 44.83
CA LYS A 508 28.11 -12.31 44.00
C LYS A 508 26.79 -13.09 44.02
N LEU A 509 26.33 -13.53 42.86
CA LEU A 509 25.12 -14.34 42.65
C LEU A 509 25.38 -15.40 41.57
N TRP A 510 24.40 -16.26 41.32
CA TRP A 510 24.48 -17.32 40.32
C TRP A 510 23.43 -17.15 39.22
N ILE A 511 23.84 -17.48 37.99
CA ILE A 511 22.98 -17.53 36.80
C ILE A 511 23.11 -18.87 36.09
N LYS A 512 22.01 -19.41 35.56
CA LYS A 512 22.02 -20.63 34.75
C LYS A 512 22.76 -20.40 33.44
N SER A 513 23.56 -21.37 33.00
CA SER A 513 24.27 -21.32 31.72
C SER A 513 23.33 -21.13 30.53
N SER A 514 22.15 -21.77 30.57
CA SER A 514 21.13 -21.65 29.51
C SER A 514 20.59 -20.23 29.34
N ASN A 515 20.78 -19.37 30.34
CA ASN A 515 20.26 -18.01 30.36
C ASN A 515 21.34 -16.95 30.10
N LEU A 516 22.58 -17.40 29.83
CA LEU A 516 23.76 -16.56 29.68
C LEU A 516 24.37 -16.75 28.29
N GLN A 517 24.52 -15.66 27.56
CA GLN A 517 25.21 -15.59 26.28
C GLN A 517 26.56 -14.88 26.46
N MET A 518 27.64 -15.50 25.98
CA MET A 518 28.97 -14.89 25.89
C MET A 518 29.33 -14.76 24.42
N PHE A 519 30.07 -13.70 24.06
CA PHE A 519 30.41 -13.35 22.67
C PHE A 519 31.94 -13.33 22.44
N ASN A 520 32.67 -14.04 23.30
CA ASN A 520 34.13 -14.13 23.33
C ASN A 520 34.65 -15.28 22.47
#